data_AF-A0A2E4YEC8-F1
#
_entry.id   AF-A0A2E4YEC8-F1
#
_cell.length_a   1.000
_cell.length_b   1.000
_cell.length_c   1.000
_cell.angle_alpha   90.00
_cell.angle_beta   90.00
_cell.angle_gamma   90.00
#
_symmetry.space_group_name_H-M   'P 1'
#
loop_
_entity.id
_entity.type
_entity.pdbx_description
1 polymer ?
#
loop_
_entity_poly.entity_id
_entity_poly.type
_entity_poly.pdbx_seq_one_letter_code
_entity_poly.pdbx_strand_id
1 'polypeptide(L)'
;MPRKVRRINPIYVSPDGGETVYEQLPNGDRILVEQSQRAKDEERAYEEEEMVGADAIELRRKYPTLQKAWDKYLTVWHLINGNQ
;
A
#
# COMPACT_ATOMS: atom_id res chain seq x y z
N MET A 1 -3.07 -2.59 47.39
CA MET A 1 -3.57 -1.48 46.55
C MET A 1 -3.62 -1.96 45.11
N PRO A 2 -4.77 -1.94 44.40
CA PRO A 2 -4.80 -2.39 43.01
C PRO A 2 -4.07 -1.37 42.13
N ARG A 3 -3.12 -1.84 41.32
CA ARG A 3 -2.40 -1.02 40.33
C ARG A 3 -3.43 -0.46 39.33
N LYS A 4 -3.57 0.87 39.27
CA LYS A 4 -4.31 1.55 38.19
C LYS A 4 -3.62 1.20 36.86
N VAL A 5 -4.27 0.39 36.04
CA VAL A 5 -3.84 0.15 34.66
C VAL A 5 -3.96 1.49 33.93
N ARG A 6 -2.83 2.10 33.60
CA ARG A 6 -2.80 3.30 32.77
C ARG A 6 -3.32 2.88 31.39
N ARG A 7 -4.44 3.45 30.95
CA ARG A 7 -4.87 3.32 29.56
C ARG A 7 -3.84 4.07 28.73
N ILE A 8 -2.96 3.32 28.06
CA ILE A 8 -2.04 3.89 27.09
C ILE A 8 -2.91 4.22 25.88
N ASN A 9 -3.02 5.50 25.56
CA ASN A 9 -3.67 5.90 24.31
C ASN A 9 -2.79 5.42 23.15
N PRO A 10 -3.38 4.91 22.07
CA PRO A 10 -2.63 4.45 20.91
C PRO A 10 -1.80 5.59 20.31
N ILE A 11 -0.57 5.27 19.92
CA ILE A 11 0.33 6.21 19.24
C ILE A 11 0.21 5.94 17.75
N TYR A 12 -0.20 6.96 16.99
CA TYR A 12 -0.22 6.88 15.53
C TYR A 12 1.06 7.47 14.96
N VAL A 13 1.69 6.74 14.05
CA VAL A 13 2.92 7.13 13.35
C VAL A 13 2.71 7.02 11.85
N SER A 14 3.15 8.03 11.13
CA SER A 14 3.10 8.07 9.67
C SER A 14 4.46 8.55 9.14
N PRO A 15 5.14 7.73 8.31
CA PRO A 15 6.44 8.09 7.73
C PRO A 15 6.33 9.03 6.52
N ASP A 16 5.17 9.13 5.90
CA ASP A 16 4.91 9.77 4.61
C ASP A 16 3.98 11.00 4.72
N GLY A 17 3.92 11.61 5.90
CA GLY A 17 3.18 12.85 6.12
C GLY A 17 1.66 12.68 6.29
N GLY A 18 1.21 11.47 6.60
CA GLY A 18 -0.19 11.14 6.89
C GLY A 18 -0.85 10.27 5.84
N GLU A 19 -0.12 9.84 4.81
CA GLU A 19 -0.69 9.02 3.74
C GLU A 19 -0.82 7.56 4.14
N THR A 20 0.12 7.06 4.94
CA THR A 20 0.11 5.73 5.53
C THR A 20 0.23 5.89 7.04
N VAL A 21 -0.82 5.50 7.76
CA VAL A 21 -0.92 5.64 9.20
C VAL A 21 -0.81 4.26 9.83
N TYR A 22 0.12 4.13 10.76
CA TYR A 22 0.28 2.95 11.58
C TYR A 22 -0.06 3.25 13.04
N GLU A 23 -0.70 2.31 13.71
CA GLU A 23 -0.78 2.28 15.17
C GLU A 23 0.46 1.55 15.69
N GLN A 24 1.21 2.22 16.57
CA GLN A 24 2.34 1.62 17.25
C GLN A 24 1.89 0.98 18.55
N LEU A 25 2.09 -0.34 18.64
CA LEU A 25 1.81 -1.13 19.83
C LEU A 25 2.85 -0.87 20.93
N PRO A 26 2.51 -1.12 22.22
CA PRO A 26 3.45 -0.94 23.33
C PRO A 26 4.73 -1.77 23.25
N ASN A 27 4.72 -2.86 22.48
CA ASN A 27 5.87 -3.72 22.22
C ASN A 27 6.79 -3.19 21.10
N GLY A 28 6.41 -2.08 20.44
CA GLY A 28 7.14 -1.48 19.34
C GLY A 28 6.67 -1.91 17.95
N ASP A 29 5.84 -2.95 17.85
CA ASP A 29 5.26 -3.41 16.58
C ASP A 29 4.30 -2.36 16.00
N ARG A 30 4.08 -2.42 14.68
CA ARG A 30 3.25 -1.46 13.97
C ARG A 30 2.14 -2.20 13.21
N ILE A 31 0.91 -1.72 13.36
CA ILE A 31 -0.26 -2.21 12.62
C ILE A 31 -0.69 -1.11 11.66
N LEU A 32 -0.91 -1.45 10.39
CA LEU A 32 -1.46 -0.51 9.41
C LEU A 32 -2.92 -0.19 9.77
N VAL A 33 -3.23 1.09 9.96
CA VAL A 33 -4.57 1.58 10.34
C VAL A 33 -5.28 2.15 9.12
N GLU A 34 -4.57 3.00 8.37
CA GLU A 34 -5.12 3.72 7.24
C GLU A 34 -4.05 3.88 6.17
N GLN A 35 -4.45 3.74 4.92
CA GLN A 35 -3.58 3.96 3.78
C GLN A 35 -4.39 4.70 2.71
N SER A 36 -3.91 5.90 2.41
CA SER A 36 -4.48 6.79 1.41
C SER A 36 -4.39 6.16 0.02
N GLN A 37 -5.20 6.70 -0.88
CA GLN A 37 -5.21 6.20 -2.23
C GLN A 37 -3.92 6.52 -3.00
N ARG A 38 -3.27 7.64 -2.69
CA ARG A 38 -1.99 8.01 -3.30
C ARG A 38 -0.88 7.06 -2.85
N ALA A 39 -0.77 6.77 -1.56
CA ALA A 39 0.20 5.78 -1.05
C ALA A 39 0.03 4.38 -1.69
N LYS A 40 -1.21 3.92 -1.93
CA LYS A 40 -1.46 2.65 -2.63
C LYS A 40 -1.02 2.67 -4.09
N ASP A 41 -1.24 3.80 -4.75
CA ASP A 41 -0.84 3.97 -6.14
C ASP A 41 0.69 4.07 -6.25
N GLU A 42 1.36 4.72 -5.29
CA GLU A 42 2.83 4.77 -5.20
C GLU A 42 3.44 3.40 -4.92
N GLU A 43 2.93 2.65 -3.93
CA GLU A 43 3.38 1.28 -3.64
C GLU A 43 3.24 0.37 -4.87
N ARG A 44 2.09 0.45 -5.54
CA ARG A 44 1.85 -0.26 -6.79
C ARG A 44 2.77 0.24 -7.92
N ALA A 45 3.09 1.53 -7.96
CA ALA A 45 4.04 2.07 -8.92
C ALA A 45 5.45 1.55 -8.68
N TYR A 46 5.88 1.34 -7.43
CA TYR A 46 7.15 0.70 -7.10
C TYR A 46 7.16 -0.79 -7.50
N GLU A 47 6.07 -1.52 -7.25
CA GLU A 47 5.94 -2.92 -7.69
C GLU A 47 5.90 -3.06 -9.23
N GLU A 48 5.25 -2.10 -9.89
CA GLU A 48 5.12 -2.04 -11.35
C GLU A 48 6.22 -1.17 -11.99
N GLU A 49 7.23 -0.68 -11.25
CA GLU A 49 8.15 0.40 -11.70
C GLU A 49 9.02 -0.05 -12.88
N GLU A 50 9.36 -1.34 -12.91
CA GLU A 50 10.03 -1.95 -14.06
C GLU A 50 9.15 -2.04 -15.31
N MET A 51 7.84 -1.87 -15.17
CA MET A 51 6.86 -2.09 -16.24
C MET A 51 6.08 -0.83 -16.64
N VAL A 52 5.71 0.07 -15.72
CA VAL A 52 5.03 1.36 -16.00
C VAL A 52 5.20 2.37 -14.86
N GLY A 53 5.18 3.68 -15.18
CA GLY A 53 5.19 4.77 -14.20
C GLY A 53 3.81 5.12 -13.58
N ALA A 54 3.82 5.92 -12.51
CA ALA A 54 2.64 6.30 -11.71
C ALA A 54 1.48 6.92 -12.54
N ASP A 55 1.78 7.75 -13.53
CA ASP A 55 0.77 8.37 -14.40
C ASP A 55 -0.10 7.34 -15.14
N ALA A 56 0.45 6.16 -15.43
CA ALA A 56 -0.30 5.10 -16.08
C ALA A 56 -1.28 4.40 -15.13
N ILE A 57 -1.02 4.39 -13.82
CA ILE A 57 -1.97 3.88 -12.81
C ILE A 57 -3.20 4.78 -12.77
N GLU A 58 -3.01 6.10 -12.76
CA GLU A 58 -4.11 7.07 -12.80
C GLU A 58 -4.97 6.92 -14.06
N LEU A 59 -4.34 6.74 -15.22
CA LEU A 59 -5.04 6.51 -16.48
C LEU A 59 -5.86 5.22 -16.48
N ARG A 60 -5.33 4.12 -15.92
CA ARG A 60 -6.05 2.83 -15.83
C ARG A 60 -7.27 2.92 -14.91
N ARG A 61 -7.21 3.72 -13.84
CA ARG A 61 -8.36 3.99 -12.96
C ARG A 61 -9.48 4.72 -13.68
N LYS A 62 -9.13 5.68 -14.54
CA LYS A 62 -10.09 6.47 -15.30
C LYS A 62 -10.74 5.67 -16.45
N TYR A 63 -10.03 4.70 -17.02
CA TYR A 63 -10.48 3.95 -18.19
C TYR A 63 -10.46 2.42 -17.94
N PRO A 64 -11.63 1.79 -17.67
CA PRO A 64 -11.70 0.36 -17.34
C PRO A 64 -11.18 -0.58 -18.44
N THR A 65 -11.19 -0.15 -19.70
CA THR A 65 -10.62 -0.91 -20.82
C THR A 65 -9.10 -1.00 -20.75
N LEU A 66 -8.42 0.05 -20.29
CA LEU A 66 -6.97 0.05 -20.06
C LEU A 66 -6.59 -0.86 -18.89
N GLN A 67 -7.37 -0.85 -17.80
CA GLN A 67 -7.17 -1.81 -16.71
C GLN A 67 -7.27 -3.26 -17.19
N LYS A 68 -8.31 -3.61 -17.97
CA LYS A 68 -8.46 -4.97 -18.52
C LYS A 68 -7.32 -5.39 -19.44
N ALA A 69 -6.74 -4.46 -20.20
CA ALA A 69 -5.57 -4.76 -21.04
C ALA A 69 -4.33 -4.99 -20.17
N TRP A 70 -4.17 -4.18 -19.11
CA TRP A 70 -3.10 -4.32 -18.14
C TRP A 70 -3.15 -5.66 -17.41
N ASP A 71 -4.32 -6.07 -16.92
CA ASP A 71 -4.49 -7.33 -16.19
C ASP A 71 -4.05 -8.54 -17.06
N LYS A 72 -4.33 -8.49 -18.37
CA LYS A 72 -3.89 -9.52 -19.32
C LYS A 72 -2.38 -9.53 -19.51
N TYR A 73 -1.77 -8.34 -19.64
CA TYR A 73 -0.32 -8.21 -19.74
C TYR A 73 0.36 -8.75 -18.48
N LEU A 74 -0.13 -8.36 -17.30
CA LEU A 74 0.38 -8.79 -16.00
C LEU A 74 0.32 -10.32 -15.86
N THR A 75 -0.78 -10.93 -16.30
CA THR A 75 -0.93 -12.39 -16.33
C THR A 75 0.15 -13.07 -17.18
N VAL A 76 0.40 -12.55 -18.39
CA VAL A 76 1.45 -13.10 -19.27
C VAL A 76 2.84 -12.87 -18.69
N TRP A 77 3.09 -11.69 -18.11
CA TRP A 77 4.37 -11.38 -17.48
C TRP A 77 4.68 -12.31 -16.30
N HIS A 78 3.70 -12.58 -15.43
CA HIS A 78 3.87 -13.54 -14.34
C HIS A 78 4.04 -14.98 -14.83
N LEU A 79 3.42 -15.37 -15.94
CA LEU A 79 3.66 -16.70 -16.54
C LEU A 79 5.09 -16.86 -17.05
N ILE A 80 5.69 -15.78 -17.56
CA ILE A 80 7.06 -15.80 -18.10
C ILE A 80 8.09 -15.70 -16.98
N ASN A 81 7.90 -14.77 -16.03
CA ASN A 81 8.88 -14.45 -14.99
C ASN A 81 8.66 -15.18 -13.65
N GLY A 82 7.45 -15.69 -13.39
CA GLY A 82 7.11 -16.43 -12.17
C GLY A 82 7.40 -17.93 -12.23
N ASN A 83 7.98 -18.42 -13.32
CA ASN A 83 8.32 -19.84 -13.52
C ASN A 83 9.76 -20.17 -13.09
N GLN A 84 10.31 -19.43 -12.12
CA GLN A 84 11.66 -19.59 -11.60
C GLN A 84 11.68 -20.38 -10.29
#